data_AF-A0A2V7T2Y8-F1
#
_entry.id   AF-A0A2V7T2Y8-F1
#
_cell.length_a   1.000
_cell.length_b   1.000
_cell.length_c   1.000
_cell.angle_alpha   90.00
_cell.angle_beta   90.00
_cell.angle_gamma   90.00
#
_symmetry.space_group_name_H-M   'P 1'
#
loop_
_entity.id
_entity.type
_entity.pdbx_description
1 polymer ?
#
loop_
_entity_poly.entity_id
_entity_poly.type
_entity_poly.pdbx_seq_one_letter_code
_entity_poly.pdbx_strand_id
1 'polypeptide(L)'
;QGASLLLTWENFGCGSSREHAVWALREYGFRAILAPSFADIFFANCCQNGLVPVRLLPQEIGELFRRHRAAGGEYHLTVDLEEQRVEDGLGFRTAFTMERYRRDMLLRGLDVIGRTLLLEERIGAYERSRETRSGNGETW
;
A
#
# COMPACT_ATOMS: atom_id res chain seq x y z
N GLN A 1 5.45 7.99 -10.25
CA GLN A 1 6.39 7.44 -9.23
C GLN A 1 5.70 7.52 -7.87
N GLY A 2 5.98 6.61 -6.93
CA GLY A 2 5.32 6.58 -5.62
C GLY A 2 4.04 5.74 -5.54
N ALA A 3 3.92 4.68 -6.36
CA ALA A 3 2.76 3.80 -6.30
C ALA A 3 2.75 3.03 -4.97
N SER A 4 1.68 3.20 -4.20
CA SER A 4 1.48 2.53 -2.91
C SER A 4 0.63 1.26 -3.01
N LEU A 5 0.08 0.97 -4.20
CA LEU A 5 -0.78 -0.19 -4.45
C LEU A 5 -0.27 -0.98 -5.65
N LEU A 6 -0.14 -2.30 -5.49
CA LEU A 6 0.29 -3.21 -6.55
C LEU A 6 -0.90 -4.05 -7.04
N LEU A 7 -1.23 -3.94 -8.33
CA LEU A 7 -2.20 -4.81 -9.01
C LEU A 7 -1.45 -5.95 -9.69
N THR A 8 -1.90 -7.18 -9.47
CA THR A 8 -1.27 -8.37 -10.04
C THR A 8 -2.29 -9.47 -10.33
N TRP A 9 -1.85 -10.50 -11.06
CA TRP A 9 -2.66 -11.66 -11.42
C TRP A 9 -2.45 -12.82 -10.45
N GLU A 10 -3.03 -13.97 -10.78
CA GLU A 10 -3.01 -15.17 -9.96
C GLU A 10 -1.60 -15.64 -9.57
N ASN A 11 -1.51 -16.33 -8.43
CA ASN A 11 -0.28 -16.95 -7.93
C ASN A 11 0.86 -15.95 -7.69
N PHE A 12 0.54 -14.70 -7.35
CA PHE A 12 1.57 -13.76 -6.95
C PHE A 12 2.29 -14.25 -5.68
N GLY A 13 3.63 -14.18 -5.73
CA GLY A 13 4.50 -14.73 -4.69
C GLY A 13 4.70 -16.25 -4.75
N CYS A 14 4.28 -16.93 -5.83
CA CYS A 14 4.58 -18.34 -6.04
C CYS A 14 6.09 -18.55 -6.20
N GLY A 15 6.70 -19.25 -5.24
CA GLY A 15 8.14 -19.50 -5.17
C GLY A 15 8.92 -18.57 -4.23
N SER A 16 8.35 -17.41 -3.86
CA SER A 16 8.96 -16.52 -2.87
C SER A 16 8.53 -16.92 -1.45
N SER A 17 9.19 -17.91 -0.88
CA SER A 17 9.03 -18.30 0.53
C SER A 17 9.73 -17.33 1.51
N ARG A 18 10.54 -16.41 0.99
CA ARG A 18 11.40 -15.53 1.80
C ARG A 18 10.69 -14.22 2.11
N GLU A 19 10.66 -13.85 3.40
CA GLU A 19 10.17 -12.56 3.90
C GLU A 19 10.82 -11.36 3.20
N HIS A 20 12.05 -11.53 2.69
CA HIS A 20 12.77 -10.52 1.90
C HIS A 20 11.95 -9.99 0.72
N ALA A 21 11.10 -10.80 0.10
CA ALA A 21 10.24 -10.34 -0.99
C ALA A 21 9.20 -9.32 -0.50
N VAL A 22 8.65 -9.52 0.70
CA VAL A 22 7.69 -8.59 1.32
C VAL A 22 8.39 -7.32 1.77
N TRP A 23 9.61 -7.44 2.32
CA TRP A 23 10.41 -6.28 2.72
C TRP A 23 10.75 -5.39 1.54
N ALA A 24 11.23 -5.96 0.43
CA ALA A 24 11.54 -5.21 -0.77
C ALA A 24 10.32 -4.43 -1.30
N LEU A 25 9.12 -5.03 -1.27
CA LEU A 25 7.88 -4.36 -1.66
C LEU A 25 7.52 -3.21 -0.71
N ARG A 26 7.73 -3.39 0.60
CA ARG A 26 7.48 -2.34 1.59
C ARG A 26 8.49 -1.21 1.51
N GLU A 27 9.78 -1.51 1.34
CA GLU A 27 10.85 -0.52 1.16
C GLU A 27 10.64 0.32 -0.11
N TYR A 28 10.08 -0.28 -1.16
CA TYR A 28 9.65 0.46 -2.35
C TYR A 28 8.51 1.45 -2.06
N GLY A 29 7.70 1.19 -1.02
CA GLY A 29 6.57 2.03 -0.62
C GLY A 29 5.20 1.40 -0.83
N PHE A 30 5.11 0.11 -1.22
CA PHE A 30 3.81 -0.55 -1.34
C PHE A 30 3.17 -0.79 0.02
N ARG A 31 1.87 -0.54 0.09
CA ARG A 31 1.01 -0.66 1.28
C ARG A 31 -0.03 -1.77 1.13
N ALA A 32 -0.49 -2.02 -0.09
CA ALA A 32 -1.33 -3.17 -0.39
C ALA A 32 -1.03 -3.80 -1.74
N ILE A 33 -1.36 -5.08 -1.87
CA ILE A 33 -1.31 -5.85 -3.10
C ILE A 33 -2.70 -6.40 -3.37
N LEU A 34 -3.21 -6.23 -4.57
CA LEU A 34 -4.49 -6.74 -5.01
C LEU A 34 -4.26 -7.82 -6.07
N ALA A 35 -4.75 -9.03 -5.79
CA ALA A 35 -4.59 -10.20 -6.66
C ALA A 35 -5.79 -11.14 -6.54
N PRO A 36 -6.04 -12.03 -7.50
CA PRO A 36 -7.07 -13.05 -7.32
C PRO A 36 -6.69 -14.13 -6.30
N SER A 37 -5.41 -14.43 -6.19
CA SER A 37 -4.88 -15.43 -5.27
C SER A 37 -3.45 -15.11 -4.85
N PHE A 38 -3.05 -15.62 -3.69
CA PHE A 38 -1.70 -15.51 -3.14
C PHE A 38 -1.25 -16.89 -2.68
N ALA A 39 0.05 -17.16 -2.77
CA ALA A 39 0.63 -18.29 -2.07
C ALA A 39 0.46 -18.11 -0.55
N ASP A 40 0.09 -19.17 0.18
CA ASP A 40 -0.28 -19.07 1.60
C ASP A 40 0.82 -18.48 2.48
N ILE A 41 2.08 -18.91 2.26
CA ILE A 41 3.25 -18.39 2.98
C ILE A 41 3.43 -16.90 2.70
N PHE A 42 3.34 -16.49 1.43
CA PHE A 42 3.49 -15.10 1.05
C PHE A 42 2.38 -14.23 1.67
N PHE A 43 1.14 -14.72 1.67
CA PHE A 43 0.01 -14.04 2.31
C PHE A 43 0.25 -13.84 3.81
N ALA A 44 0.71 -14.88 4.52
CA ALA A 44 1.03 -14.78 5.94
C ALA A 44 2.15 -13.77 6.21
N ASN A 45 3.23 -13.81 5.43
CA ASN A 45 4.35 -12.88 5.54
C ASN A 45 3.91 -11.43 5.28
N CYS A 46 3.03 -11.20 4.31
CA CYS A 46 2.46 -9.87 4.04
C CYS A 46 1.76 -9.33 5.29
N CYS A 47 0.84 -10.12 5.86
CA CYS A 47 0.12 -9.72 7.06
C CYS A 47 1.07 -9.41 8.23
N GLN A 48 2.03 -10.29 8.51
CA GLN A 48 3.00 -10.13 9.61
C GLN A 48 3.86 -8.87 9.45
N ASN A 49 4.18 -8.53 8.21
CA ASN A 49 5.03 -7.39 7.91
C ASN A 49 4.22 -6.13 7.56
N GLY A 50 2.90 -6.06 7.78
CA GLY A 50 2.15 -4.82 7.55
C GLY A 50 1.96 -4.44 6.08
N LEU A 51 2.10 -5.39 5.15
CA LEU A 51 1.69 -5.25 3.75
C LEU A 51 0.32 -5.89 3.59
N VAL A 52 -0.68 -5.19 3.05
CA VAL A 52 -2.06 -5.68 3.01
C VAL A 52 -2.31 -6.53 1.75
N PRO A 53 -2.50 -7.86 1.84
CA PRO A 53 -2.90 -8.67 0.70
C PRO A 53 -4.44 -8.66 0.56
N VAL A 54 -4.94 -8.14 -0.55
CA VAL A 54 -6.37 -8.06 -0.88
C VAL A 54 -6.68 -9.07 -1.96
N ARG A 55 -7.57 -10.01 -1.64
CA ARG A 55 -8.08 -11.00 -2.60
C ARG A 55 -9.33 -10.43 -3.27
N LEU A 56 -9.31 -10.30 -4.58
CA LEU A 56 -10.45 -9.90 -5.42
C LEU A 56 -10.77 -11.00 -6.44
N LEU A 57 -11.92 -10.94 -7.09
CA LEU A 57 -12.23 -11.84 -8.19
C LEU A 57 -11.37 -11.51 -9.43
N PRO A 58 -11.02 -12.49 -10.29
CA PRO A 58 -10.27 -12.23 -11.51
C PRO A 58 -10.91 -11.14 -12.41
N GLN A 59 -12.23 -11.09 -12.46
CA GLN A 59 -12.99 -10.09 -13.22
C GLN A 59 -12.81 -8.67 -12.65
N GLU A 60 -12.73 -8.55 -11.32
CA GLU A 60 -12.51 -7.27 -10.63
C GLU A 60 -11.08 -6.77 -10.85
N ILE A 61 -10.10 -7.66 -10.81
CA ILE A 61 -8.70 -7.34 -11.15
C ILE A 61 -8.61 -6.90 -12.62
N GLY A 62 -9.26 -7.63 -13.53
CA GLY A 62 -9.33 -7.25 -14.95
C GLY A 62 -9.96 -5.88 -15.16
N GLU A 63 -11.01 -5.57 -14.41
CA GLU A 63 -11.66 -4.26 -14.44
C GLU A 63 -10.74 -3.15 -13.94
N LEU A 64 -10.03 -3.36 -12.84
CA LEU A 64 -9.05 -2.41 -12.32
C LEU A 64 -7.92 -2.14 -13.33
N PHE A 65 -7.40 -3.17 -14.00
CA PHE A 65 -6.43 -2.99 -15.09
C PHE A 65 -7.00 -2.19 -16.25
N ARG A 66 -8.26 -2.44 -16.64
CA ARG A 66 -8.94 -1.68 -17.70
C ARG A 66 -9.09 -0.20 -17.33
N ARG A 67 -9.53 0.08 -16.10
CA ARG A 67 -9.71 1.44 -15.56
C ARG A 67 -8.40 2.18 -15.44
N HIS A 68 -7.36 1.54 -14.92
CA HIS A 68 -6.02 2.13 -14.86
C HIS A 68 -5.51 2.54 -16.25
N ARG A 69 -5.66 1.66 -17.26
CA ARG A 69 -5.30 1.99 -18.64
C ARG A 69 -6.14 3.13 -19.22
N ALA A 70 -7.45 3.16 -18.92
CA ALA A 70 -8.36 4.20 -19.41
C ALA A 70 -8.09 5.58 -18.76
N ALA A 71 -7.62 5.61 -17.51
CA ALA A 71 -7.25 6.84 -16.82
C ALA A 71 -6.07 7.58 -17.47
N GLY A 72 -5.21 6.86 -18.23
CA GLY A 72 -4.12 7.46 -19.00
C GLY A 72 -3.04 8.15 -18.17
N GLY A 73 -3.00 7.91 -16.86
CA GLY A 73 -2.13 8.60 -15.91
C GLY A 73 -2.25 8.05 -14.49
N GLU A 74 -2.24 8.94 -13.50
CA GLU A 74 -2.37 8.56 -12.09
C GLU A 74 -3.75 7.97 -11.80
N TYR A 75 -3.78 6.75 -11.28
CA TYR A 75 -4.99 6.04 -10.91
C TYR A 75 -5.03 5.86 -9.40
N HIS A 76 -6.01 6.50 -8.77
CA HIS A 76 -6.19 6.48 -7.33
C HIS A 76 -7.18 5.38 -6.95
N LEU A 77 -6.71 4.47 -6.11
CA LEU A 77 -7.49 3.40 -5.55
C LEU A 77 -7.38 3.47 -4.03
N THR A 78 -8.48 3.26 -3.34
CA THR A 78 -8.54 3.25 -1.87
C THR A 78 -8.81 1.82 -1.42
N VAL A 79 -8.02 1.34 -0.47
CA VAL A 79 -8.23 0.07 0.21
C VAL A 79 -8.58 0.39 1.67
N ASP A 80 -9.84 0.19 2.01
CA ASP A 80 -10.35 0.33 3.37
C ASP A 80 -10.32 -1.04 4.04
N LEU A 81 -9.46 -1.19 5.04
CA LEU A 81 -9.31 -2.44 5.76
C LEU A 81 -10.36 -2.62 6.86
N GLU A 82 -10.94 -1.55 7.39
CA GLU A 82 -11.98 -1.62 8.43
C GLU A 82 -13.31 -2.08 7.83
N GLU A 83 -13.71 -1.44 6.74
CA GLU A 83 -14.91 -1.78 5.96
C GLU A 83 -14.67 -2.92 4.96
N GLN A 84 -13.42 -3.37 4.83
CA GLN A 84 -12.96 -4.40 3.89
C GLN A 84 -13.46 -4.15 2.45
N ARG A 85 -13.15 -2.95 1.95
CA ARG A 85 -13.64 -2.45 0.67
C ARG A 85 -12.49 -1.88 -0.17
N VAL A 86 -12.59 -2.08 -1.48
CA VAL A 86 -11.75 -1.41 -2.48
C VAL A 86 -12.63 -0.52 -3.34
N GLU A 87 -12.22 0.74 -3.51
CA GLU A 87 -12.94 1.67 -4.38
C GLU A 87 -12.01 2.66 -5.09
N ASP A 88 -12.44 3.14 -6.25
CA ASP A 88 -11.78 4.24 -6.96
C ASP A 88 -12.65 5.51 -6.91
N GLY A 89 -12.11 6.64 -7.38
CA GLY A 89 -12.85 7.89 -7.56
C GLY A 89 -13.75 7.92 -8.80
N LEU A 90 -13.87 6.82 -9.54
CA LEU A 90 -14.53 6.69 -10.84
C LEU A 90 -15.70 5.68 -10.81
N GLY A 91 -16.20 5.33 -9.62
CA GLY A 91 -17.36 4.48 -9.39
C GLY A 91 -17.10 2.97 -9.32
N PHE A 92 -15.85 2.50 -9.35
CA PHE A 92 -15.52 1.13 -8.98
C PHE A 92 -15.65 0.97 -7.48
N ARG A 93 -16.36 -0.07 -7.03
CA ARG A 93 -16.46 -0.44 -5.63
C ARG A 93 -16.67 -1.94 -5.54
N THR A 94 -15.84 -2.61 -4.73
CA THR A 94 -16.03 -4.02 -4.38
C THR A 94 -15.64 -4.28 -2.93
N ALA A 95 -16.21 -5.34 -2.34
CA ALA A 95 -15.86 -5.81 -1.01
C ALA A 95 -14.86 -6.97 -1.12
N PHE A 96 -13.97 -7.08 -0.15
CA PHE A 96 -13.08 -8.22 0.01
C PHE A 96 -13.24 -8.85 1.39
N THR A 97 -12.80 -10.09 1.52
CA THR A 97 -12.88 -10.80 2.80
C THR A 97 -11.50 -11.06 3.36
N MET A 98 -11.29 -10.68 4.61
CA MET A 98 -10.11 -11.03 5.40
C MET A 98 -10.54 -11.54 6.78
N GLU A 99 -9.84 -12.55 7.28
CA GLU A 99 -10.05 -13.03 8.65
C GLU A 99 -9.83 -11.91 9.67
N ARG A 100 -10.76 -11.80 10.63
CA ARG A 100 -10.73 -10.79 11.70
C ARG A 100 -9.36 -10.69 12.38
N TYR A 101 -8.74 -11.82 12.76
CA TYR A 101 -7.45 -11.81 13.42
C TYR A 101 -6.36 -11.14 12.57
N ARG A 102 -6.28 -11.47 11.28
CA ARG A 102 -5.28 -10.91 10.35
C ARG A 102 -5.55 -9.44 10.07
N ARG A 103 -6.83 -9.08 9.91
CA ARG A 103 -7.28 -7.70 9.75
C ARG A 103 -6.90 -6.85 10.96
N ASP A 104 -7.21 -7.30 12.15
CA ASP A 104 -6.93 -6.58 13.39
C ASP A 104 -5.41 -6.43 13.62
N MET A 105 -4.62 -7.45 13.26
CA MET A 105 -3.14 -7.37 13.28
C MET A 105 -2.61 -6.32 12.29
N LEU A 106 -3.13 -6.31 11.06
CA LEU A 106 -2.76 -5.32 10.05
C LEU A 106 -3.17 -3.91 10.46
N LEU A 107 -4.38 -3.70 10.97
CA LEU A 107 -4.85 -2.39 11.45
C LEU A 107 -3.96 -1.85 12.57
N ARG A 108 -3.58 -2.69 13.55
CA ARG A 108 -2.65 -2.29 14.63
C ARG A 108 -1.25 -1.96 14.10
N GLY A 109 -0.74 -2.73 13.15
CA GLY A 109 0.54 -2.44 12.51
C GLY A 109 0.52 -1.19 11.63
N LEU A 110 -0.60 -0.94 10.95
CA LEU A 110 -0.83 0.25 10.15
C LEU A 110 -1.01 1.51 11.01
N ASP A 111 -1.59 1.41 12.20
CA ASP A 111 -1.63 2.53 13.16
C ASP A 111 -0.22 2.97 13.57
N VAL A 112 0.67 2.00 13.86
CA VAL A 112 2.09 2.28 14.15
C VAL A 112 2.79 2.93 12.93
N ILE A 113 2.58 2.40 11.72
CA ILE A 113 3.16 3.00 10.49
C ILE A 113 2.59 4.40 10.23
N GLY A 114 1.29 4.62 10.45
CA GLY A 114 0.64 5.91 10.28
C GLY A 114 1.22 6.97 11.22
N ARG A 115 1.53 6.60 12.47
CA ARG A 115 2.21 7.48 13.43
C ARG A 115 3.66 7.77 13.03
N THR A 116 4.39 6.80 12.49
CA THR A 116 5.75 7.01 11.96
C THR A 116 5.76 7.90 10.72
N LEU A 117 4.87 7.70 9.76
CA LEU A 117 4.75 8.54 8.56
C LEU A 117 4.38 9.99 8.92
N LEU A 118 3.49 10.19 9.90
CA LEU A 118 3.17 11.53 10.42
C LEU A 118 4.39 12.20 11.08
N LEU A 119 5.28 11.41 11.70
CA LEU A 119 6.54 11.90 12.25
C LEU A 119 7.54 12.23 11.12
N GLU A 120 7.62 11.43 10.05
CA GLU A 120 8.46 11.71 8.87
C GLU A 120 8.02 13.00 8.14
N GLU A 121 6.71 13.22 7.96
CA GLU A 121 6.20 14.49 7.42
C GLU A 121 6.53 15.68 8.32
N ARG A 122 6.48 15.50 9.65
CA ARG A 122 6.88 16.53 10.62
C ARG A 122 8.39 16.80 10.61
N ILE A 123 9.22 15.77 10.42
CA ILE A 123 10.67 15.90 10.26
C ILE A 123 10.99 16.65 8.96
N GLY A 124 10.38 16.26 7.84
CA GLY A 124 10.55 16.95 6.57
C GLY A 124 10.04 18.40 6.58
N ALA A 125 8.99 18.71 7.34
CA ALA A 125 8.56 20.10 7.57
C ALA A 125 9.56 20.90 8.43
N TYR A 126 10.17 20.26 9.43
CA TYR A 126 11.19 20.87 10.28
C TYR A 126 12.50 21.12 9.52
N GLU A 127 12.96 20.18 8.68
CA GLU A 127 14.17 20.35 7.87
C GLU A 127 14.02 21.46 6.82
N ARG A 128 12.87 21.53 6.13
CA ARG A 128 12.55 22.64 5.20
C ARG A 128 12.52 24.02 5.88
N SER A 129 12.06 24.07 7.13
CA SER A 129 12.08 25.31 7.92
C SER A 129 13.49 25.77 8.32
N ARG A 130 14.47 24.85 8.38
CA ARG A 130 15.87 25.17 8.67
C ARG A 130 16.64 25.60 7.43
N GLU A 131 16.39 25.00 6.26
CA GLU A 131 16.99 25.46 4.99
C GLU A 131 16.57 26.89 4.65
N THR A 132 15.31 27.27 4.92
CA THR A 132 14.83 28.63 4.65
C THR A 132 15.44 29.66 5.62
N ARG A 133 15.95 29.22 6.79
CA ARG A 133 16.52 30.10 7.82
C ARG A 133 18.06 30.21 7.79
N SER A 134 18.74 29.46 6.93
CA SER A 134 20.21 29.51 6.78
C SER A 134 20.68 30.29 5.55
N GLY A 135 19.77 30.95 4.80
CA GLY A 135 20.08 31.72 3.60
C GLY A 135 20.19 33.24 3.79
N ASN A 136 20.11 33.77 5.01
CA ASN A 136 20.17 35.21 5.24
C ASN A 136 21.04 35.53 6.47
N GLY A 137 22.36 35.60 6.26
CA GLY A 137 23.33 35.84 7.33
C GLY A 137 24.74 36.11 6.82
N GLU A 138 24.93 37.34 6.33
CA GLU A 138 26.15 38.14 6.49
C GLU A 138 27.40 37.74 5.68
N THR A 139 27.52 38.35 4.50
CA THR A 139 28.80 38.75 3.89
C THR A 139 29.43 39.88 4.72
N TRP A 140 30.70 39.71 5.11
CA TRP A 140 31.56 40.77 5.65
C TRP A 140 32.14 41.64 4.53
#